data_AF-A0A2D4FMY0-F1
#
_entry.id   AF-A0A2D4FMY0-F1
#
_cell.length_a   1.000
_cell.length_b   1.000
_cell.length_c   1.000
_cell.angle_alpha   90.00
_cell.angle_beta   90.00
_cell.angle_gamma   90.00
#
_symmetry.space_group_name_H-M   'P 1'
#
loop_
_entity.id
_entity.type
_entity.pdbx_description
1 polymer ?
#
loop_
_entity_poly.entity_id
_entity_poly.type
_entity_poly.pdbx_seq_one_letter_code
_entity_poly.pdbx_strand_id
1 'polypeptide(L)'
;MQAGKIGSYPLDYISLLLSFGLTLYFLVFSKAGYNLQKVNKHIMFPEVMDLAPFCSIKCKNVREGTSEVLYSLYGIVEHSGTMRSGHYTAYVKTSTTSHLSDLVNDKTQQISESESPRRQWFHVSDTHVQAVSISKVLKSQAYLLFYERIL
;
A
#
# COMPACT_ATOMS: atom_id res chain seq x y z
N MET A 1 22.74 43.98 -5.17
CA MET A 1 22.96 42.60 -4.70
C MET A 1 21.72 42.17 -3.92
N GLN A 2 20.82 41.42 -4.56
CA GLN A 2 19.58 40.94 -3.94
C GLN A 2 19.80 39.51 -3.45
N ALA A 3 19.52 39.27 -2.17
CA ALA A 3 19.56 37.94 -1.57
C ALA A 3 18.42 37.08 -2.14
N GLY A 4 18.77 35.96 -2.76
CA GLY A 4 17.83 34.98 -3.28
C GLY A 4 17.05 34.32 -2.15
N LYS A 5 15.72 34.41 -2.22
CA LYS A 5 14.80 33.63 -1.37
C LYS A 5 15.07 32.14 -1.58
N ILE A 6 15.50 31.48 -0.52
CA ILE A 6 15.46 30.02 -0.37
C ILE A 6 14.02 29.54 -0.56
N GLY A 7 13.80 28.78 -1.63
CA GLY A 7 12.50 28.20 -1.97
C GLY A 7 12.00 27.28 -0.87
N SER A 8 10.83 27.60 -0.35
CA SER A 8 10.07 26.74 0.55
C SER A 8 9.57 25.54 -0.25
N TYR A 9 10.16 24.36 -0.06
CA TYR A 9 9.67 23.15 -0.70
C TYR A 9 8.26 22.83 -0.16
N PRO A 10 7.27 22.62 -1.04
CA PRO A 10 5.88 22.78 -0.65
C PRO A 10 5.31 21.52 0.00
N LEU A 11 4.57 21.73 1.08
CA LEU A 11 3.65 20.77 1.72
C LEU A 11 2.59 20.20 0.74
N ASP A 12 2.54 20.69 -0.50
CA ASP A 12 1.60 20.31 -1.54
C ASP A 12 1.81 18.86 -2.04
N TYR A 13 3.03 18.30 -1.99
CA TYR A 13 3.27 16.90 -2.35
C TYR A 13 2.62 15.91 -1.38
N ILE A 14 2.66 16.21 -0.08
CA ILE A 14 2.00 15.41 0.96
C ILE A 14 0.48 15.50 0.76
N SER A 15 -0.02 16.69 0.41
CA SER A 15 -1.44 16.90 0.13
C SER A 15 -1.94 16.14 -1.11
N LEU A 16 -1.11 15.99 -2.15
CA LEU A 16 -1.45 15.24 -3.37
C LEU A 16 -1.45 13.72 -3.14
N LEU A 17 -0.46 13.20 -2.38
CA LEU A 17 -0.41 11.79 -1.99
C LEU A 17 -1.67 11.39 -1.20
N LEU A 18 -2.20 12.30 -0.38
CA LEU A 18 -3.43 12.08 0.38
C LEU A 18 -4.73 12.08 -0.46
N SER A 19 -4.67 12.40 -1.75
CA SER A 19 -5.85 12.50 -2.63
C SER A 19 -5.97 11.38 -3.67
N PHE A 20 -4.88 10.72 -4.08
CA PHE A 20 -4.91 9.73 -5.16
C PHE A 20 -4.26 8.37 -4.82
N GLY A 21 -3.48 8.30 -3.74
CA GLY A 21 -2.82 7.07 -3.31
C GLY A 21 -1.58 7.37 -2.47
N LEU A 22 -1.47 6.72 -1.32
CA LEU A 22 -0.30 6.80 -0.46
C LEU A 22 0.68 5.68 -0.82
N THR A 23 1.89 6.06 -1.20
CA THR A 23 3.02 5.12 -1.33
C THR A 23 3.96 5.31 -0.16
N LEU A 24 4.18 4.26 0.62
CA LEU A 24 5.16 4.24 1.70
C LEU A 24 6.40 3.45 1.26
N TYR A 25 7.55 4.11 1.35
CA TYR A 25 8.85 3.55 1.07
C TYR A 25 9.55 3.22 2.38
N PHE A 26 9.92 1.96 2.59
CA PHE A 26 10.82 1.64 3.70
C PHE A 26 12.26 1.83 3.24
N LEU A 27 12.98 2.73 3.90
CA LEU A 27 14.42 2.86 3.71
C LEU A 27 15.12 1.75 4.51
N VAL A 28 15.21 0.56 3.92
CA VAL A 28 15.67 -0.67 4.57
C VAL A 28 17.21 -0.82 4.53
N PHE A 29 17.93 0.20 5.02
CA PHE A 29 19.41 0.22 5.00
C PHE A 29 19.99 0.53 6.38
N SER A 30 21.00 -0.23 6.78
CA SER A 30 21.82 0.04 7.96
C SER A 30 23.29 0.15 7.56
N LYS A 31 24.01 1.07 8.20
CA LYS A 31 25.44 1.28 7.97
C LYS A 31 26.23 0.59 9.09
N ALA A 32 27.00 -0.44 8.73
CA ALA A 32 27.94 -1.10 9.61
C ALA A 32 29.37 -0.79 9.12
N GLY A 33 29.97 0.27 9.66
CA GLY A 33 31.28 0.77 9.21
C GLY A 33 31.22 1.33 7.79
N TYR A 34 32.08 0.84 6.89
CA TYR A 34 32.08 1.23 5.47
C TYR A 34 31.05 0.45 4.61
N ASN A 35 30.37 -0.53 5.18
CA ASN A 35 29.42 -1.37 4.46
C ASN A 35 27.97 -0.93 4.70
N LEU A 36 27.22 -0.78 3.62
CA LEU A 36 25.76 -0.70 3.64
C LEU A 36 25.19 -2.11 3.61
N GLN A 37 24.24 -2.40 4.51
CA GLN A 37 23.56 -3.67 4.61
C GLN A 37 22.05 -3.48 4.54
N LYS A 38 21.39 -4.46 3.90
CA LYS A 38 19.94 -4.55 3.90
C LYS A 38 19.45 -4.97 5.28
N VAL A 39 18.47 -4.25 5.80
CA VAL A 39 17.83 -4.59 7.09
C VAL A 39 16.69 -5.59 6.85
N ASN A 40 16.95 -6.89 6.90
CA ASN A 40 15.90 -7.91 6.68
C ASN A 40 14.95 -8.10 7.89
N LYS A 41 14.69 -7.05 8.66
CA LYS A 41 13.75 -7.10 9.79
C LYS A 41 12.33 -6.92 9.26
N HIS A 42 11.43 -7.85 9.63
CA HIS A 42 10.03 -7.69 9.30
C HIS A 42 9.46 -6.44 9.99
N ILE A 43 8.77 -5.63 9.19
CA ILE A 43 8.04 -4.45 9.66
C ILE A 43 6.57 -4.84 9.64
N MET A 44 5.91 -4.71 10.79
CA MET A 44 4.47 -4.91 10.88
C MET A 44 3.76 -3.75 10.18
N PHE A 45 2.79 -4.07 9.31
CA PHE A 45 1.92 -3.09 8.68
C PHE A 45 0.48 -3.60 8.69
N PRO A 46 -0.52 -2.72 8.89
CA PRO A 46 -1.92 -3.14 8.95
C PRO A 46 -2.54 -3.21 7.54
N GLU A 47 -3.64 -3.93 7.40
CA GLU A 47 -4.43 -3.87 6.16
C GLU A 47 -5.17 -2.52 6.00
N VAL A 48 -5.59 -1.93 7.12
CA VAL A 48 -6.22 -0.61 7.19
C VAL A 48 -5.40 0.27 8.10
N MET A 49 -4.98 1.43 7.60
CA MET A 49 -4.16 2.40 8.31
C MET A 49 -4.95 3.68 8.53
N ASP A 50 -5.01 4.14 9.78
CA ASP A 50 -5.51 5.47 10.12
C ASP A 50 -4.35 6.47 10.16
N LEU A 51 -4.41 7.48 9.31
CA LEU A 51 -3.44 8.56 9.25
C LEU A 51 -3.87 9.81 10.03
N ALA A 52 -5.09 9.85 10.57
CA ALA A 52 -5.57 11.01 11.31
C ALA A 52 -4.60 11.47 12.41
N PRO A 53 -3.98 10.58 13.23
CA PRO A 53 -3.04 11.00 14.27
C PRO A 53 -1.77 11.69 13.76
N PHE A 54 -1.43 11.52 12.48
CA PHE A 54 -0.21 12.05 11.86
C PHE A 54 -0.48 13.27 10.97
N CYS A 55 -1.75 13.60 10.72
CA CYS A 55 -2.14 14.74 9.91
C CYS A 55 -2.20 16.01 10.77
N SER A 56 -1.57 17.09 10.30
CA SER A 56 -1.79 18.41 10.89
C SER A 56 -3.17 18.93 10.47
N ILE A 57 -3.80 19.75 11.32
CA ILE A 57 -5.08 20.45 11.03
C ILE A 57 -5.04 21.21 9.69
N LYS A 58 -3.84 21.55 9.19
CA LYS A 58 -3.61 22.26 7.93
C LYS A 58 -3.51 21.38 6.67
N CYS A 59 -3.71 20.07 6.76
CA CYS A 59 -3.71 19.17 5.60
C CYS A 59 -4.93 19.49 4.71
N LYS A 60 -4.70 20.06 3.52
CA LYS A 60 -5.72 20.66 2.62
C LYS A 60 -6.83 19.72 2.09
N ASN A 61 -6.89 18.45 2.48
CA ASN A 61 -7.87 17.47 1.99
C ASN A 61 -8.55 16.66 3.12
N VAL A 62 -8.40 17.10 4.37
CA VAL A 62 -9.08 16.57 5.55
C VAL A 62 -10.06 17.66 5.99
N ARG A 63 -11.36 17.33 6.07
CA ARG A 63 -12.37 18.30 6.52
C ARG A 63 -12.05 18.72 7.96
N GLU A 64 -12.27 19.98 8.29
CA GLU A 64 -12.13 20.45 9.67
C GLU A 64 -13.12 19.67 10.56
N GLY A 65 -12.60 18.87 11.50
CA GLY A 65 -13.40 17.94 12.31
C GLY A 65 -13.43 16.47 11.85
N THR A 66 -12.64 16.06 10.85
CA THR A 66 -12.51 14.63 10.50
C THR A 66 -11.72 13.90 11.58
N SER A 67 -12.31 12.88 12.20
CA SER A 67 -11.68 12.07 13.26
C SER A 67 -10.80 10.95 12.74
N GLU A 68 -10.99 10.53 11.49
CA GLU A 68 -10.31 9.38 10.89
C GLU A 68 -9.92 9.69 9.44
N VAL A 69 -8.74 9.24 9.03
CA VAL A 69 -8.27 9.33 7.64
C VAL A 69 -7.78 7.94 7.24
N LEU A 70 -8.72 7.13 6.76
CA LEU A 70 -8.49 5.70 6.55
C LEU A 70 -7.95 5.38 5.15
N TYR A 71 -6.97 4.48 5.15
CA TYR A 71 -6.29 3.97 3.97
C TYR A 71 -6.32 2.45 3.97
N SER A 72 -6.68 1.82 2.84
CA SER A 72 -6.62 0.37 2.67
C SER A 72 -5.41 -0.03 1.84
N LEU A 73 -4.67 -1.03 2.32
CA LEU A 73 -3.56 -1.64 1.62
C LEU A 73 -4.09 -2.36 0.38
N TYR A 74 -3.52 -2.03 -0.79
CA TYR A 74 -3.87 -2.69 -2.06
C TYR A 74 -2.65 -3.25 -2.81
N GLY A 75 -1.44 -2.89 -2.39
CA GLY A 75 -0.22 -3.38 -3.02
C GLY A 75 0.97 -3.48 -2.06
N ILE A 76 1.80 -4.50 -2.25
CA ILE A 76 3.10 -4.65 -1.58
C ILE A 76 4.12 -5.03 -2.65
N VAL A 77 5.30 -4.41 -2.62
CA VAL A 77 6.47 -4.94 -3.31
C VAL A 77 7.40 -5.53 -2.26
N GLU A 78 7.80 -6.78 -2.45
CA GLU A 78 8.82 -7.46 -1.67
C GLU A 78 10.11 -7.50 -2.51
N HIS A 79 11.23 -7.26 -1.85
CA HIS A 79 12.55 -7.47 -2.44
C HIS A 79 13.24 -8.56 -1.65
N SER A 80 13.67 -9.62 -2.32
CA SER A 80 14.56 -10.64 -1.76
C SER A 80 15.99 -10.41 -2.27
N GLY A 81 17.01 -10.75 -1.46
CA GLY A 81 18.41 -10.55 -1.85
C GLY A 81 19.10 -9.37 -1.18
N THR A 82 20.21 -8.92 -1.77
CA THR A 82 21.14 -7.93 -1.22
C THR A 82 20.80 -6.51 -1.69
N MET A 83 21.65 -5.53 -1.38
CA MET A 83 21.50 -4.17 -1.92
C MET A 83 21.98 -4.02 -3.36
N ARG A 84 22.73 -5.00 -3.88
CA ARG A 84 23.31 -4.96 -5.22
C ARG A 84 22.59 -5.86 -6.23
N SER A 85 21.82 -6.83 -5.74
CA SER A 85 21.15 -7.83 -6.54
C SER A 85 20.00 -8.43 -5.74
N GLY A 86 19.00 -8.91 -6.43
CA GLY A 86 17.85 -9.52 -5.79
C GLY A 86 16.73 -9.80 -6.76
N HIS A 87 15.59 -10.19 -6.20
CA HIS A 87 14.38 -10.48 -6.95
C HIS A 87 13.20 -9.71 -6.34
N TYR A 88 12.40 -9.10 -7.20
CA TYR A 88 11.23 -8.34 -6.81
C TYR A 88 9.97 -9.15 -7.08
N THR A 89 9.12 -9.25 -6.08
CA THR A 89 7.78 -9.84 -6.20
C THR A 89 6.74 -8.87 -5.68
N ALA A 90 5.48 -9.10 -6.01
CA ALA A 90 4.40 -8.22 -5.60
C ALA A 90 3.23 -8.98 -5.00
N TYR A 91 2.57 -8.37 -4.02
CA TYR A 91 1.24 -8.76 -3.57
C TYR A 91 0.25 -7.69 -4.02
N VAL A 92 -0.82 -8.07 -4.70
CA VAL A 92 -1.81 -7.14 -5.25
C VAL A 92 -3.22 -7.55 -4.82
N LYS A 93 -3.99 -6.57 -4.35
CA LYS A 93 -5.41 -6.72 -4.03
C LYS A 93 -6.23 -6.31 -5.23
N THR A 94 -6.99 -7.24 -5.80
CA THR A 94 -7.87 -6.98 -6.93
C THR A 94 -9.29 -6.78 -6.42
N SER A 95 -10.02 -5.84 -7.01
CA SER A 95 -11.48 -5.81 -6.88
C SER A 95 -12.03 -6.76 -7.94
N THR A 96 -12.71 -7.83 -7.54
CA THR A 96 -13.51 -8.60 -8.48
C THR A 96 -14.72 -7.73 -8.83
N THR A 97 -14.68 -7.07 -9.99
CA THR A 97 -15.89 -6.50 -10.57
C THR A 97 -16.83 -7.67 -10.85
N SER A 98 -18.04 -7.59 -10.33
CA SER A 98 -19.13 -8.58 -10.42
C SER A 98 -19.53 -8.97 -11.86
N HIS A 99 -18.86 -8.46 -12.90
CA HIS A 99 -19.14 -8.82 -14.29
C HIS A 99 -18.57 -10.18 -14.72
N LEU A 100 -17.65 -10.79 -13.96
CA LEU A 100 -17.16 -12.15 -14.27
C LEU A 100 -18.03 -13.27 -13.68
N SER A 101 -18.85 -12.99 -12.66
CA SER A 101 -19.81 -13.96 -12.11
C SER A 101 -21.00 -14.23 -13.02
N ASP A 102 -21.32 -13.31 -13.94
CA ASP A 102 -22.44 -13.48 -14.87
C ASP A 102 -22.14 -14.46 -16.03
N LEU A 103 -20.87 -14.82 -16.26
CA LEU A 103 -20.47 -15.78 -17.30
C LEU A 103 -20.37 -17.24 -16.80
N VAL A 104 -20.54 -17.49 -15.49
CA VAL A 104 -20.30 -18.83 -14.88
C VAL A 104 -21.56 -19.43 -14.23
N ASN A 105 -22.71 -18.77 -14.24
CA ASN A 105 -23.93 -19.32 -13.65
C ASN A 105 -24.87 -19.97 -14.69
N ASP A 106 -24.57 -21.20 -15.10
CA ASP A 106 -25.63 -22.18 -15.41
C ASP A 106 -25.73 -23.17 -14.23
N LYS A 107 -26.83 -23.02 -13.48
CA LYS A 107 -27.43 -23.91 -12.47
C LYS A 107 -26.84 -23.96 -11.04
N THR A 108 -27.39 -23.11 -10.16
CA THR A 108 -28.40 -23.48 -9.13
C THR A 108 -28.30 -22.54 -7.91
N GLN A 109 -29.46 -21.99 -7.52
CA GLN A 109 -29.68 -20.97 -6.49
C GLN A 109 -29.43 -21.47 -5.05
N GLN A 110 -28.89 -20.61 -4.17
CA GLN A 110 -29.50 -20.20 -2.89
C GLN A 110 -28.65 -19.15 -2.12
N ILE A 111 -29.17 -17.91 -2.06
CA ILE A 111 -29.19 -16.92 -0.96
C ILE A 111 -27.93 -16.68 -0.10
N SER A 112 -27.33 -15.47 -0.22
CA SER A 112 -27.05 -14.57 0.91
C SER A 112 -26.75 -13.14 0.43
N GLU A 113 -27.51 -12.16 0.93
CA GLU A 113 -27.28 -10.72 0.81
C GLU A 113 -25.92 -10.31 1.42
N SER A 114 -25.33 -9.20 0.92
CA SER A 114 -24.03 -8.62 1.32
C SER A 114 -22.76 -9.25 0.72
N GLU A 115 -22.58 -9.17 -0.59
CA GLU A 115 -21.27 -9.40 -1.20
C GLU A 115 -20.71 -8.07 -1.72
N SER A 116 -20.10 -7.31 -0.81
CA SER A 116 -19.09 -6.31 -1.18
C SER A 116 -18.10 -7.01 -2.12
N PRO A 117 -17.65 -6.40 -3.25
CA PRO A 117 -16.79 -7.07 -4.22
C PRO A 117 -15.65 -7.76 -3.48
N ARG A 118 -15.60 -9.11 -3.53
CA ARG A 118 -14.63 -9.90 -2.77
C ARG A 118 -13.25 -9.50 -3.26
N ARG A 119 -12.59 -8.64 -2.50
CA ARG A 119 -11.25 -8.19 -2.81
C ARG A 119 -10.29 -9.35 -2.55
N GLN A 120 -9.75 -9.94 -3.62
CA GLN A 120 -8.87 -11.10 -3.54
C GLN A 120 -7.41 -10.69 -3.71
N TRP A 121 -6.55 -11.24 -2.86
CA TRP A 121 -5.11 -11.04 -2.93
C TRP A 121 -4.43 -12.07 -3.81
N PHE A 122 -3.44 -11.60 -4.58
CA PHE A 122 -2.57 -12.41 -5.41
C PHE A 122 -1.10 -12.09 -5.12
N HIS A 123 -0.27 -13.11 -5.11
CA HIS A 123 1.19 -12.99 -5.15
C HIS A 123 1.67 -13.21 -6.58
N VAL A 124 2.50 -12.29 -7.07
CA VAL A 124 3.01 -12.23 -8.43
C VAL A 124 4.53 -12.26 -8.37
N SER A 125 5.13 -13.26 -9.01
CA SER A 125 6.56 -13.39 -9.22
C SER A 125 6.81 -13.69 -10.69
N ASP A 126 7.23 -12.69 -11.45
CA ASP A 126 7.40 -12.75 -12.90
C ASP A 126 6.14 -13.30 -13.61
N THR A 127 6.23 -14.50 -14.18
CA THR A 127 5.15 -15.18 -14.91
C THR A 127 4.23 -15.99 -14.00
N HIS A 128 4.55 -16.10 -12.71
CA HIS A 128 3.79 -16.89 -11.76
C HIS A 128 2.86 -16.02 -10.90
N VAL A 129 1.56 -16.27 -11.03
CA VAL A 129 0.50 -15.59 -10.26
C VAL A 129 -0.25 -16.64 -9.43
N GLN A 130 -0.41 -16.38 -8.12
CA GLN A 130 -1.12 -17.28 -7.22
C GLN A 130 -2.03 -16.50 -6.27
N ALA A 131 -3.25 -17.00 -6.03
CA ALA A 131 -4.11 -16.45 -4.98
C ALA A 131 -3.50 -16.71 -3.60
N VAL A 132 -3.59 -15.73 -2.70
CA VAL A 132 -3.04 -15.82 -1.33
C VAL A 132 -3.99 -15.23 -0.30
N SER A 133 -3.84 -15.66 0.95
CA SER A 133 -4.60 -15.08 2.07
C SER A 133 -3.96 -13.78 2.56
N ILE A 134 -4.79 -12.91 3.17
CA ILE A 134 -4.31 -11.69 3.83
C ILE A 134 -3.24 -11.99 4.89
N SER A 135 -3.37 -13.10 5.63
CA SER A 135 -2.38 -13.48 6.64
C SER A 135 -1.00 -13.77 6.04
N LYS A 136 -0.91 -14.22 4.78
CA LYS A 136 0.36 -14.38 4.07
C LYS A 136 0.91 -13.01 3.64
N VAL A 137 0.04 -12.16 3.11
CA VAL A 137 0.36 -10.78 2.69
C VAL A 137 0.97 -9.98 3.84
N LEU A 138 0.32 -9.95 5.01
CA LEU A 138 0.78 -9.20 6.19
C LEU A 138 2.09 -9.72 6.81
N LYS A 139 2.52 -10.94 6.46
CA LYS A 139 3.80 -11.54 6.92
C LYS A 139 4.96 -11.33 5.93
N SER A 140 4.71 -10.69 4.78
CA SER A 140 5.74 -10.42 3.78
C SER A 140 6.81 -9.44 4.27
N GLN A 141 7.98 -9.45 3.65
CA GLN A 141 9.04 -8.47 3.91
C GLN A 141 8.85 -7.26 3.01
N ALA A 142 7.87 -6.43 3.35
CA ALA A 142 7.53 -5.25 2.57
C ALA A 142 8.72 -4.33 2.35
N TYR A 143 9.01 -4.05 1.08
CA TYR A 143 9.94 -3.03 0.62
C TYR A 143 9.19 -1.74 0.29
N LEU A 144 8.07 -1.87 -0.44
CA LEU A 144 7.12 -0.79 -0.71
C LEU A 144 5.71 -1.21 -0.30
N LEU A 145 4.94 -0.28 0.25
CA LEU A 145 3.51 -0.46 0.50
C LEU A 145 2.71 0.59 -0.26
N PHE A 146 1.61 0.15 -0.85
CA PHE A 146 0.67 0.99 -1.59
C PHE A 146 -0.69 0.94 -0.92
N TYR A 147 -1.15 2.11 -0.50
CA TYR A 147 -2.41 2.32 0.16
C TYR A 147 -3.28 3.29 -0.63
N GLU A 148 -4.57 3.02 -0.68
CA GLU A 148 -5.57 3.90 -1.29
C GLU A 148 -6.51 4.45 -0.22
N ARG A 149 -6.97 5.69 -0.39
CA ARG A 149 -7.90 6.32 0.54
C ARG A 149 -9.28 5.69 0.39
N ILE A 150 -9.92 5.34 1.51
CA ILE A 150 -11.25 4.70 1.51
C ILE A 150 -12.38 5.59 2.06
N LEU A 151 -12.06 6.67 2.78
CA LEU A 151 -13.00 7.67 3.33
C LEU A 151 -12.43 9.10 3.25
#